data_AF-A0A0Q5TIF1-F1
#
_entry.id   AF-A0A0Q5TIF1-F1
#
_cell.length_a   1.000
_cell.length_b   1.000
_cell.length_c   1.000
_cell.angle_alpha   90.00
_cell.angle_beta   90.00
_cell.angle_gamma   90.00
#
_symmetry.space_group_name_H-M   'P 1'
#
loop_
_entity.id
_entity.type
_entity.pdbx_description
1 polymer ?
#
loop_
_entity_poly.entity_id
_entity_poly.type
_entity_poly.pdbx_seq_one_letter_code
_entity_poly.pdbx_strand_id
1 'polypeptide(L)'
;MINKKTITMAMLAGVVLLLSAFMPKQQEAFKAKNLKVLPKNISKEDLDKVMDGFKASLGVRCNYCHAAMKDNPRKMDFASDDNPKKEVAREMMKMTAKINKKYFQHEMKDGKGLVEISCTTCHNGKSEPVLKSDAAGK
;
A
#
# COMPACT_ATOMS: atom_id res chain seq x y z
N MET A 1 18.70 -26.17 -56.36
CA MET A 1 17.54 -25.33 -56.74
C MET A 1 16.70 -25.10 -55.49
N ILE A 2 16.82 -23.94 -54.84
CA ILE A 2 16.09 -23.65 -53.58
C ILE A 2 14.61 -23.44 -53.92
N ASN A 3 13.72 -24.18 -53.24
CA ASN A 3 12.30 -24.18 -53.53
C ASN A 3 11.66 -22.86 -53.05
N LYS A 4 10.88 -22.20 -53.90
CA LYS A 4 10.22 -20.92 -53.56
C LYS A 4 9.41 -21.02 -52.26
N LYS A 5 8.87 -22.21 -51.95
CA LYS A 5 8.17 -22.51 -50.70
C LYS A 5 9.06 -22.49 -49.45
N THR A 6 10.34 -22.88 -49.55
CA THR A 6 11.27 -22.86 -48.41
C THR A 6 11.75 -21.44 -48.11
N ILE A 7 11.88 -20.59 -49.14
CA ILE A 7 12.20 -19.15 -48.97
C ILE A 7 11.04 -18.42 -48.28
N THR A 8 9.79 -18.67 -48.71
CA THR A 8 8.62 -18.02 -48.10
C THR A 8 8.42 -18.45 -46.66
N MET A 9 8.67 -19.72 -46.32
CA MET A 9 8.54 -20.20 -44.94
C MET A 9 9.62 -19.61 -44.03
N ALA A 10 10.86 -19.49 -44.52
CA ALA A 10 11.96 -18.86 -43.79
C ALA A 10 11.72 -17.36 -43.56
N MET A 11 11.18 -16.64 -44.54
CA MET A 11 10.78 -15.24 -44.36
C MET A 11 9.66 -15.09 -43.32
N LEU A 12 8.64 -15.94 -43.35
CA LEU A 12 7.55 -15.89 -42.38
C LEU A 12 8.05 -16.15 -40.95
N ALA A 13 8.93 -17.13 -40.78
CA ALA A 13 9.55 -17.42 -39.48
C ALA A 13 10.42 -16.26 -38.99
N GLY A 14 11.16 -15.60 -39.88
CA GLY A 14 11.95 -14.41 -39.56
C GLY A 14 11.08 -13.23 -39.10
N VAL A 15 9.93 -13.01 -39.72
CA VAL A 15 8.99 -11.94 -39.33
C VAL A 15 8.37 -12.21 -37.95
N VAL A 16 8.00 -13.45 -37.64
CA VAL A 16 7.44 -13.81 -36.32
C VAL A 16 8.49 -13.63 -35.21
N LEU A 17 9.74 -14.01 -35.46
CA LEU A 17 10.83 -13.78 -34.51
C LEU A 17 11.08 -12.30 -34.25
N LEU A 18 11.07 -11.47 -35.29
CA LEU A 18 11.22 -10.01 -35.16
C LEU A 18 10.06 -9.38 -34.37
N LEU A 19 8.82 -9.84 -34.57
CA LEU A 19 7.65 -9.33 -33.85
C LEU A 19 7.65 -9.70 -32.35
N SER A 20 8.25 -10.84 -31.97
CA SER A 20 8.35 -11.25 -30.56
C SER A 20 9.17 -10.29 -29.69
N ALA A 21 10.15 -9.58 -30.27
CA ALA A 21 10.97 -8.58 -29.58
C ALA A 21 10.21 -7.30 -29.22
N PHE A 22 9.03 -7.08 -29.84
CA PHE A 22 8.14 -5.95 -29.56
C PHE A 22 6.99 -6.31 -28.61
N MET A 23 6.94 -7.54 -28.06
CA MET A 23 5.98 -7.84 -27.01
C MET A 23 6.35 -7.06 -25.74
N PRO A 24 5.47 -6.20 -25.22
CA PRO A 24 5.72 -5.55 -23.94
C PRO A 24 5.89 -6.65 -22.90
N LYS A 25 7.01 -6.64 -22.17
CA LYS A 25 7.16 -7.48 -20.98
C LYS A 25 5.95 -7.21 -20.11
N GLN A 26 5.09 -8.21 -19.95
CA GLN A 26 3.95 -8.13 -19.05
C GLN A 26 4.51 -7.84 -17.66
N GLN A 27 4.40 -6.59 -17.22
CA GLN A 27 4.83 -6.18 -15.90
C GLN A 27 3.99 -6.99 -14.91
N GLU A 28 4.63 -7.91 -14.20
CA GLU A 28 4.02 -8.70 -13.14
C GLU A 28 3.14 -7.78 -12.30
N ALA A 29 1.82 -8.02 -12.34
CA ALA A 29 0.87 -7.14 -11.69
C ALA A 29 1.21 -7.05 -10.20
N PHE A 30 1.42 -5.83 -9.70
CA PHE A 30 1.71 -5.60 -8.29
C PHE A 30 0.64 -6.29 -7.43
N LYS A 31 1.07 -7.18 -6.55
CA LYS A 31 0.19 -7.88 -5.61
C LYS A 31 0.73 -7.78 -4.20
N ALA A 32 0.12 -6.91 -3.42
CA ALA A 32 0.39 -6.83 -1.99
C ALA A 32 0.07 -8.16 -1.30
N LYS A 33 0.94 -8.57 -0.36
CA LYS A 33 0.80 -9.80 0.42
C LYS A 33 0.36 -9.48 1.85
N ASN A 34 -0.36 -10.40 2.48
CA ASN A 34 -0.82 -10.30 3.88
C ASN A 34 -1.64 -9.03 4.23
N LEU A 35 -2.50 -8.59 3.31
CA LEU A 35 -3.51 -7.58 3.60
C LEU A 35 -4.68 -8.22 4.36
N LYS A 36 -4.87 -7.79 5.62
CA LYS A 36 -5.94 -8.27 6.52
C LYS A 36 -7.10 -7.27 6.71
N VAL A 37 -6.87 -5.98 6.43
CA VAL A 37 -7.86 -4.91 6.63
C VAL A 37 -8.12 -4.15 5.32
N LEU A 38 -7.07 -3.81 4.58
CA LEU A 38 -7.20 -3.14 3.28
C LEU A 38 -7.68 -4.12 2.19
N PRO A 39 -8.33 -3.61 1.12
CA PRO A 39 -8.76 -4.43 -0.01
C PRO A 39 -7.58 -5.20 -0.64
N LYS A 40 -7.80 -6.48 -0.96
CA LYS A 40 -6.76 -7.33 -1.57
C LYS A 40 -6.40 -6.93 -3.00
N ASN A 41 -7.28 -6.18 -3.66
CA ASN A 41 -7.15 -5.66 -5.03
C ASN A 41 -6.75 -4.18 -5.08
N ILE A 42 -6.29 -3.60 -3.96
CA ILE A 42 -5.80 -2.22 -3.93
C ILE A 42 -4.64 -2.05 -4.92
N SER A 43 -4.63 -0.91 -5.63
CA SER A 43 -3.51 -0.54 -6.51
C SER A 43 -2.23 -0.32 -5.68
N LYS A 44 -1.08 -0.34 -6.35
CA LYS A 44 0.19 -0.03 -5.67
C LYS A 44 0.17 1.41 -5.16
N GLU A 45 -0.29 2.32 -6.01
CA GLU A 45 -0.32 3.75 -5.77
C GLU A 45 -1.21 4.09 -4.57
N ASP A 46 -2.38 3.47 -4.47
CA ASP A 46 -3.29 3.73 -3.35
C ASP A 46 -2.81 3.07 -2.05
N LEU A 47 -2.16 1.91 -2.12
CA LEU A 47 -1.52 1.32 -0.94
C LEU A 47 -0.39 2.22 -0.43
N ASP A 48 0.45 2.75 -1.32
CA ASP A 48 1.54 3.65 -0.96
C ASP A 48 0.99 4.93 -0.32
N LYS A 49 -0.08 5.52 -0.88
CA LYS A 49 -0.76 6.69 -0.26
C LYS A 49 -1.27 6.41 1.14
N VAL A 50 -1.87 5.23 1.38
CA VAL A 50 -2.33 4.84 2.73
C VAL A 50 -1.14 4.77 3.69
N MET A 51 -0.05 4.14 3.29
CA MET A 51 1.15 4.01 4.13
C MET A 51 1.83 5.37 4.38
N ASP A 52 1.85 6.26 3.38
CA ASP A 52 2.33 7.64 3.53
C ASP A 52 1.46 8.43 4.51
N GLY A 53 0.14 8.25 4.45
CA GLY A 53 -0.81 8.82 5.42
C GLY A 53 -0.51 8.37 6.85
N PHE A 54 -0.20 7.09 7.07
CA PHE A 54 0.20 6.59 8.38
C PHE A 54 1.52 7.19 8.87
N LYS A 55 2.54 7.28 8.02
CA LYS A 55 3.81 7.92 8.37
C LYS A 55 3.60 9.37 8.82
N ALA A 56 2.81 10.13 8.07
CA ALA A 56 2.51 11.52 8.39
C ALA A 56 1.72 11.65 9.70
N SER A 57 0.67 10.83 9.86
CA SER A 57 -0.22 10.89 11.02
C SER A 57 0.50 10.56 12.33
N LEU A 58 1.44 9.61 12.30
CA LEU A 58 2.17 9.13 13.48
C LEU A 58 3.56 9.77 13.63
N GLY A 59 4.07 10.50 12.63
CA GLY A 59 5.43 11.05 12.64
C GLY A 59 6.52 9.98 12.61
N VAL A 60 6.28 8.87 11.92
CA VAL A 60 7.19 7.70 11.90
C VAL A 60 7.64 7.31 10.49
N ARG A 61 8.59 6.39 10.40
CA ARG A 61 9.05 5.76 9.15
C ARG A 61 8.59 4.31 9.04
N CYS A 62 8.78 3.69 7.87
CA CYS A 62 8.28 2.35 7.56
C CYS A 62 8.75 1.27 8.55
N ASN A 63 9.98 1.38 9.05
CA ASN A 63 10.58 0.47 10.03
C ASN A 63 9.94 0.53 11.42
N TYR A 64 9.09 1.52 11.69
CA TYR A 64 8.33 1.56 12.93
C TYR A 64 7.33 0.39 13.00
N CYS A 65 6.63 0.10 11.90
CA CYS A 65 5.63 -0.97 11.85
C CYS A 65 6.09 -2.22 11.10
N HIS A 66 6.89 -2.08 10.05
CA HIS A 66 7.31 -3.22 9.24
C HIS A 66 8.55 -3.89 9.84
N ALA A 67 8.70 -5.21 9.60
CA ALA A 67 9.87 -5.97 10.00
C ALA A 67 10.97 -5.89 8.93
N ALA A 68 12.23 -5.99 9.32
CA ALA A 68 13.32 -6.14 8.37
C ALA A 68 13.31 -7.55 7.76
N MET A 69 13.83 -7.70 6.54
CA MET A 69 13.99 -9.03 5.93
C MET A 69 15.08 -9.82 6.69
N LYS A 70 14.90 -11.13 6.82
CA LYS A 70 15.83 -12.02 7.55
C LYS A 70 17.20 -12.15 6.88
N ASP A 71 17.23 -12.09 5.55
CA ASP A 71 18.42 -12.20 4.71
C ASP A 71 19.07 -10.85 4.41
N ASN A 72 18.31 -9.75 4.48
CA ASN A 72 18.82 -8.40 4.27
C ASN A 72 18.17 -7.38 5.23
N PRO A 73 18.81 -7.11 6.38
CA PRO A 73 18.27 -6.18 7.38
C PRO A 73 18.12 -4.72 6.89
N ARG A 74 18.73 -4.35 5.75
CA ARG A 74 18.55 -3.01 5.14
C ARG A 74 17.26 -2.90 4.32
N LYS A 75 16.57 -4.02 4.06
CA LYS A 75 15.30 -4.07 3.34
C LYS A 75 14.18 -4.48 4.29
N MET A 76 12.96 -4.04 3.97
CA MET A 76 11.77 -4.34 4.75
C MET A 76 11.02 -5.54 4.18
N ASP A 77 10.59 -6.43 5.06
CA ASP A 77 9.54 -7.40 4.76
C ASP A 77 8.19 -6.77 5.09
N PHE A 78 7.58 -6.18 4.06
CA PHE A 78 6.27 -5.52 4.20
C PHE A 78 5.14 -6.50 4.52
N ALA A 79 5.31 -7.80 4.24
CA ALA A 79 4.29 -8.81 4.46
C ALA A 79 4.39 -9.43 5.86
N SER A 80 5.58 -9.51 6.44
CA SER A 80 5.83 -10.09 7.77
C SER A 80 5.04 -9.40 8.89
N ASP A 81 4.64 -10.20 9.87
CA ASP A 81 3.99 -9.80 11.12
C ASP A 81 4.96 -9.87 12.32
N ASP A 82 6.26 -10.07 12.08
CA ASP A 82 7.29 -10.23 13.13
C ASP A 82 7.45 -8.96 14.00
N ASN A 83 7.03 -7.79 13.50
CA ASN A 83 6.94 -6.57 14.29
C ASN A 83 5.49 -6.38 14.81
N PRO A 84 5.26 -6.47 16.14
CA PRO A 84 3.91 -6.43 16.72
C PRO A 84 3.20 -5.08 16.50
N LYS A 85 3.92 -3.98 16.26
CA LYS A 85 3.31 -2.67 15.96
C LYS A 85 2.43 -2.71 14.70
N LYS A 86 2.69 -3.64 13.78
CA LYS A 86 1.83 -3.85 12.60
C LYS A 86 0.44 -4.34 12.96
N GLU A 87 0.31 -5.23 13.95
CA GLU A 87 -1.00 -5.72 14.37
C GLU A 87 -1.76 -4.62 15.11
N VAL A 88 -1.09 -3.85 15.98
CA VAL A 88 -1.68 -2.66 16.62
C VAL A 88 -2.21 -1.68 15.56
N ALA A 89 -1.46 -1.41 14.50
CA ALA A 89 -1.93 -0.56 13.40
C ALA A 89 -3.21 -1.09 12.74
N ARG A 90 -3.33 -2.42 12.54
CA ARG A 90 -4.57 -3.03 12.00
C ARG A 90 -5.75 -2.89 12.94
N GLU A 91 -5.54 -3.04 14.24
CA GLU A 91 -6.57 -2.82 15.25
C GLU A 91 -7.04 -1.36 15.23
N MET A 92 -6.12 -0.40 15.14
CA MET A 92 -6.44 1.02 15.02
C MET A 92 -7.23 1.31 13.73
N MET A 93 -6.87 0.71 12.59
CA MET A 93 -7.65 0.85 11.36
C MET A 93 -9.10 0.38 11.52
N LYS A 94 -9.30 -0.80 12.15
CA LYS A 94 -10.64 -1.33 12.43
C LYS A 94 -11.42 -0.42 13.38
N MET A 95 -10.76 0.11 14.41
CA MET A 95 -11.36 1.05 15.35
C MET A 95 -11.83 2.34 14.66
N THR A 96 -10.96 2.98 13.87
CA THR A 96 -11.29 4.20 13.13
C THR A 96 -12.47 3.97 12.18
N ALA A 97 -12.44 2.88 11.40
CA ALA A 97 -13.54 2.53 10.51
C ALA A 97 -14.86 2.32 11.27
N LYS A 98 -14.82 1.67 12.45
CA LYS A 98 -15.99 1.45 13.30
C LYS A 98 -16.53 2.76 13.87
N ILE A 99 -15.67 3.66 14.33
CA ILE A 99 -16.07 4.98 14.85
C ILE A 99 -16.72 5.81 13.75
N ASN A 100 -16.06 5.91 12.59
CA ASN A 100 -16.59 6.68 11.46
C ASN A 100 -17.95 6.14 11.02
N LYS A 101 -18.05 4.81 10.83
CA LYS A 101 -19.31 4.16 10.49
C LYS A 101 -20.38 4.38 11.54
N LYS A 102 -20.07 4.45 12.83
CA LYS A 102 -21.10 4.56 13.88
C LYS A 102 -21.56 5.99 14.13
N TYR A 103 -20.68 6.97 14.05
CA TYR A 103 -20.94 8.31 14.57
C TYR A 103 -20.78 9.44 13.54
N PHE A 104 -20.19 9.16 12.37
CA PHE A 104 -19.77 10.17 11.41
C PHE A 104 -20.39 9.97 10.02
N GLN A 105 -21.60 9.40 9.96
CA GLN A 105 -22.34 9.18 8.71
C GLN A 105 -23.05 10.45 8.18
N HIS A 106 -22.74 11.63 8.72
CA HIS A 106 -23.47 12.86 8.42
C HIS A 106 -22.60 13.83 7.62
N GLU A 107 -23.17 14.39 6.56
CA GLU A 107 -22.52 15.41 5.75
C GLU A 107 -22.39 16.72 6.55
N MET A 108 -21.29 17.43 6.31
CA MET A 108 -21.11 18.77 6.80
C MET A 108 -22.21 19.67 6.23
N LYS A 109 -22.75 20.55 7.09
CA LYS A 109 -23.85 21.47 6.74
C LYS A 109 -23.55 22.38 5.55
N ASP A 110 -22.28 22.57 5.20
CA ASP A 110 -21.81 23.39 4.09
C ASP A 110 -21.47 22.58 2.82
N GLY A 111 -21.82 21.28 2.78
CA GLY A 111 -21.61 20.42 1.61
C GLY A 111 -20.15 20.07 1.35
N LYS A 112 -19.22 20.35 2.28
CA LYS A 112 -17.78 20.12 2.09
C LYS A 112 -17.32 18.68 2.37
N GLY A 113 -18.25 17.75 2.48
CA GLY A 113 -17.98 16.31 2.68
C GLY A 113 -18.43 15.80 4.05
N LEU A 114 -18.04 14.57 4.39
CA LEU A 114 -18.30 13.96 5.69
C LEU A 114 -17.22 14.40 6.68
N VAL A 115 -17.62 14.75 7.91
CA VAL A 115 -16.65 14.88 9.01
C VAL A 115 -16.23 13.46 9.37
N GLU A 116 -14.95 13.11 9.27
CA GLU A 116 -14.45 11.80 9.69
C GLU A 116 -13.25 11.95 10.62
N ILE A 117 -13.12 11.02 11.57
CA ILE A 117 -11.87 10.91 12.33
C ILE A 117 -10.84 10.12 11.52
N SER A 118 -9.58 10.47 11.71
CA SER A 118 -8.44 9.78 11.11
C SER A 118 -7.35 9.56 12.15
N CYS A 119 -6.27 8.87 11.77
CA CYS A 119 -5.10 8.69 12.63
C CYS A 119 -4.57 10.03 13.14
N THR A 120 -4.53 11.07 12.28
CA THR A 120 -4.08 12.43 12.62
C THR A 120 -4.90 13.07 13.72
N THR A 121 -6.21 12.78 13.81
CA THR A 121 -7.09 13.36 14.83
C THR A 121 -6.58 13.11 16.25
N CYS A 122 -5.99 11.94 16.51
CA CYS A 122 -5.45 11.60 17.83
C CYS A 122 -3.92 11.68 17.89
N HIS A 123 -3.22 11.19 16.87
CA HIS A 123 -1.77 11.10 16.88
C HIS A 123 -1.08 12.44 16.60
N ASN A 124 -1.67 13.26 15.73
CA ASN A 124 -1.17 14.60 15.37
C ASN A 124 0.36 14.67 15.14
N GLY A 125 0.90 13.73 14.36
CA GLY A 125 2.32 13.64 14.04
C GLY A 125 3.19 13.00 15.13
N LYS A 126 2.60 12.32 16.11
CA LYS A 126 3.30 11.61 17.19
C LYS A 126 2.94 10.13 17.22
N SER A 127 3.93 9.30 17.53
CA SER A 127 3.75 7.83 17.52
C SER A 127 2.75 7.36 18.57
N GLU A 128 2.55 8.16 19.62
CA GLU A 128 1.57 7.96 20.68
C GLU A 128 0.74 9.23 20.84
N PRO A 129 -0.60 9.12 21.00
CA PRO A 129 -1.45 10.26 21.29
C PRO A 129 -1.05 10.92 22.62
N VAL A 130 -1.00 12.25 22.65
CA VAL A 130 -0.69 12.99 23.88
C VAL A 130 -1.91 12.97 24.80
N LEU A 131 -1.74 12.46 26.02
CA LEU A 131 -2.80 12.58 27.01
C LEU A 131 -2.82 13.99 27.60
N LYS A 132 -4.00 14.43 28.04
CA LYS A 132 -4.18 15.76 28.63
C LYS A 132 -3.27 15.99 29.86
N SER A 133 -2.94 14.92 30.60
CA SER A 133 -1.96 14.94 31.70
C SER A 133 -0.54 15.29 31.25
N ASP A 134 -0.17 14.87 30.04
CA ASP A 134 1.20 14.97 29.54
C ASP A 134 1.45 16.34 28.87
N ALA A 135 0.38 16.99 28.43
CA ALA A 135 0.40 18.33 27.86
C ALA A 135 0.52 19.44 28.93
N ALA A 136 0.10 19.19 30.16
CA ALA A 136 0.11 20.15 31.26
C ALA A 136 1.45 20.20 32.04
N GLY A 137 2.38 19.27 31.73
CA GLY A 137 3.69 19.15 32.38
C GLY A 137 4.86 19.74 31.58
N LYS A 138 4.60 20.58 30.57
CA LYS A 138 5.61 21.30 29.79
C LYS A 138 5.38 22.80 29.83
#